data_AF-A0A918K9W2-F1
#
_entry.id   AF-A0A918K9W2-F1
#
_cell.length_a   1.000
_cell.length_b   1.000
_cell.length_c   1.000
_cell.angle_alpha   90.00
_cell.angle_beta   90.00
_cell.angle_gamma   90.00
#
_symmetry.space_group_name_H-M   'P 1'
#
loop_
_entity.id
_entity.type
_entity.pdbx_description
1 polymer ?
#
loop_
_entity_poly.entity_id
_entity_poly.type
_entity_poly.pdbx_seq_one_letter_code
_entity_poly.pdbx_strand_id
1 'polypeptide(L)'
;MIAETLFGIGKDLFGIFSKLDERRLQRTVRVAEYFSNLAQIIEDTSAYLKQGDYPHGECENLRFHATKMKGTIGDLIGEGEAEAYANRVMDVWEIEQMHAELIGVSPQEREDKLKILDEAAGYFRGVAAHLRVMS
;
A
#
# COMPACT_ATOMS: atom_id res chain seq x y z
N MET A 1 -11.04 -9.17 -0.84
CA MET A 1 -11.42 -8.09 0.09
C MET A 1 -10.28 -7.08 0.14
N ILE A 2 -10.53 -5.87 0.63
CA ILE A 2 -9.60 -4.73 0.55
C ILE A 2 -8.21 -5.09 1.11
N ALA A 3 -8.16 -5.67 2.31
CA ALA A 3 -6.92 -6.06 2.99
C ALA A 3 -6.08 -7.04 2.17
N GLU A 4 -6.68 -8.12 1.63
CA GLU A 4 -5.91 -9.10 0.84
C GLU A 4 -5.38 -8.51 -0.47
N THR A 5 -6.13 -7.61 -1.10
CA THR A 5 -5.68 -6.94 -2.32
C THR A 5 -4.48 -6.05 -2.03
N LEU A 6 -4.54 -5.24 -0.97
CA LEU A 6 -3.41 -4.42 -0.52
C LEU A 6 -2.19 -5.27 -0.15
N PHE A 7 -2.40 -6.38 0.55
CA PHE A 7 -1.36 -7.34 0.87
C PHE A 7 -0.70 -7.90 -0.39
N GLY A 8 -1.50 -8.34 -1.36
CA GLY A 8 -1.00 -8.86 -2.63
C GLY A 8 -0.18 -7.81 -3.38
N ILE A 9 -0.67 -6.57 -3.47
CA ILE A 9 0.05 -5.47 -4.13
C ILE A 9 1.38 -5.21 -3.42
N GLY A 10 1.37 -5.04 -2.10
CA GLY A 10 2.56 -4.76 -1.31
C GLY A 10 3.61 -5.86 -1.46
N LYS A 11 3.20 -7.13 -1.35
CA LYS A 11 4.08 -8.29 -1.50
C LYS A 11 4.72 -8.36 -2.89
N ASP A 12 3.93 -8.18 -3.94
CA ASP A 12 4.41 -8.23 -5.32
C ASP A 12 5.44 -7.13 -5.58
N LEU A 13 5.10 -5.89 -5.19
CA LEU A 13 6.00 -4.74 -5.33
C LEU A 13 7.27 -4.93 -4.51
N PHE A 14 7.19 -5.43 -3.28
CA PHE A 14 8.38 -5.77 -2.49
C PHE A 14 9.28 -6.77 -3.22
N GLY A 15 8.71 -7.81 -3.82
CA GLY A 15 9.43 -8.79 -4.62
C GLY A 15 10.11 -8.22 -5.87
N ILE A 16 9.52 -7.19 -6.49
CA ILE A 16 10.08 -6.50 -7.66
C ILE A 16 11.21 -5.57 -7.22
N PHE A 17 10.92 -4.69 -6.26
CA PHE A 17 11.86 -3.65 -5.82
C PHE A 17 13.09 -4.22 -5.11
N SER A 18 12.95 -5.33 -4.38
CA SER A 18 14.09 -6.03 -3.77
C SER A 18 15.10 -6.63 -4.76
N LYS A 19 14.74 -6.71 -6.06
CA LYS A 19 15.58 -7.25 -7.13
C LYS A 19 16.12 -6.17 -8.07
N LEU A 20 15.83 -4.89 -7.82
CA LEU A 20 16.36 -3.81 -8.65
C LEU A 20 17.87 -3.67 -8.44
N ASP A 21 18.60 -3.48 -9.54
CA ASP A 21 20.05 -3.19 -9.51
C ASP A 21 20.28 -1.73 -9.08
N GLU A 22 21.25 -1.52 -8.19
CA GLU A 22 21.72 -0.21 -7.71
C GLU A 22 21.99 0.78 -8.86
N ARG A 23 22.37 0.29 -10.04
CA ARG A 23 22.67 1.15 -11.22
C ARG A 23 21.46 1.85 -11.84
N ARG A 24 20.22 1.43 -11.53
CA ARG A 24 18.99 2.04 -12.11
C ARG A 24 18.46 3.25 -11.35
N LEU A 25 19.12 3.69 -10.28
CA LEU A 25 18.44 4.39 -9.19
C LEU A 25 18.84 5.86 -9.00
N GLN A 26 18.70 6.69 -10.04
CA GLN A 26 18.82 8.15 -9.87
C GLN A 26 17.59 8.83 -9.20
N ARG A 27 16.59 8.07 -8.72
CA ARG A 27 15.32 8.60 -8.18
C ARG A 27 14.74 7.83 -6.98
N THR A 28 15.56 7.11 -6.23
CA THR A 28 15.13 6.29 -5.07
C THR A 28 14.36 7.07 -4.02
N VAL A 29 14.78 8.29 -3.69
CA VAL A 29 14.19 9.07 -2.59
C VAL A 29 12.71 9.35 -2.81
N ARG A 30 12.32 9.85 -3.99
CA ARG A 30 10.92 10.16 -4.31
C ARG A 30 10.04 8.90 -4.31
N VAL A 31 10.56 7.80 -4.82
CA VAL A 31 9.82 6.52 -4.85
C VAL A 31 9.71 5.93 -3.44
N ALA A 32 10.74 6.07 -2.62
CA ALA A 32 10.70 5.67 -1.21
C ALA A 32 9.70 6.49 -0.39
N GLU A 33 9.64 7.81 -0.61
CA GLU A 33 8.62 8.68 -0.01
C GLU A 33 7.22 8.26 -0.45
N TYR A 34 7.02 8.01 -1.74
CA TYR A 34 5.75 7.54 -2.27
C TYR A 34 5.27 6.25 -1.59
N PHE A 35 6.14 5.25 -1.45
CA PHE A 35 5.78 4.01 -0.75
C PHE A 35 5.63 4.18 0.76
N SER A 36 6.35 5.13 1.38
CA SER A 36 6.15 5.47 2.79
C SER A 36 4.77 6.07 3.02
N ASN A 37 4.30 6.92 2.10
CA ASN A 37 2.96 7.52 2.22
C ASN A 37 1.86 6.49 2.02
N LEU A 38 2.02 5.56 1.06
CA LEU A 38 1.09 4.43 0.92
C LEU A 38 1.03 3.57 2.19
N ALA A 39 2.20 3.26 2.78
CA ALA A 39 2.24 2.55 4.05
C ALA A 39 1.52 3.31 5.17
N GLN A 40 1.75 4.62 5.26
CA GLN A 40 1.15 5.46 6.30
C GLN A 40 -0.38 5.46 6.21
N ILE A 41 -0.95 5.60 5.02
CA ILE A 41 -2.41 5.54 4.79
C ILE A 41 -3.00 4.22 5.31
N ILE A 42 -2.33 3.10 5.03
CA ILE A 42 -2.76 1.77 5.45
C ILE A 42 -2.63 1.60 6.98
N GLU A 43 -1.54 2.09 7.57
CA GLU A 43 -1.29 2.06 9.01
C GLU A 43 -2.31 2.92 9.78
N ASP A 44 -2.58 4.12 9.31
CA ASP A 44 -3.54 5.04 9.92
C ASP A 44 -4.95 4.43 9.84
N THR A 45 -5.33 3.89 8.67
CA THR A 45 -6.59 3.13 8.52
C THR A 45 -6.66 1.98 9.53
N SER A 46 -5.61 1.13 9.60
CA SER A 46 -5.56 0.02 10.57
C SER A 46 -5.69 0.50 12.01
N ALA A 47 -5.04 1.61 12.37
CA ALA A 47 -5.07 2.17 13.71
C ALA A 47 -6.47 2.65 14.13
N TYR A 48 -7.22 3.33 13.25
CA TYR A 48 -8.61 3.70 13.50
C TYR A 48 -9.49 2.45 13.64
N LEU A 49 -9.39 1.52 12.67
CA LEU A 49 -10.20 0.33 12.66
C LEU A 49 -9.99 -0.54 13.90
N LYS A 50 -8.75 -0.65 14.41
CA LYS A 50 -8.42 -1.34 15.67
C LYS A 50 -9.13 -0.75 16.89
N GLN A 51 -9.28 0.58 16.93
CA GLN A 51 -10.01 1.30 17.97
C GLN A 51 -11.54 1.17 17.80
N GLY A 52 -12.00 0.68 16.65
CA GLY A 52 -13.43 0.62 16.29
C GLY A 52 -13.94 1.90 15.64
N ASP A 53 -13.04 2.84 15.37
CA ASP A 53 -13.35 4.15 14.80
C ASP A 53 -13.37 4.08 13.27
N TYR A 54 -14.14 4.99 12.67
CA TYR A 54 -14.18 5.16 11.22
C TYR A 54 -12.93 5.95 10.77
N PRO A 55 -12.09 5.41 9.87
CA PRO A 55 -10.98 6.15 9.29
C PRO A 55 -11.51 7.25 8.37
N HIS A 56 -11.07 8.49 8.57
CA HIS A 56 -11.55 9.65 7.80
C HIS A 56 -10.46 10.21 6.88
N GLY A 57 -10.75 10.32 5.58
CA GLY A 57 -9.92 10.99 4.59
C GLY A 57 -8.93 10.09 3.84
N GLU A 58 -8.84 8.81 4.22
CA GLU A 58 -7.90 7.87 3.63
C GLU A 58 -8.34 7.36 2.25
N CYS A 59 -9.64 7.39 1.95
CA CYS A 59 -10.12 7.04 0.61
C CYS A 59 -9.51 7.93 -0.48
N GLU A 60 -9.58 9.26 -0.29
CA GLU A 60 -9.06 10.21 -1.27
C GLU A 60 -7.52 10.21 -1.30
N ASN A 61 -6.86 9.98 -0.16
CA ASN A 61 -5.41 9.81 -0.11
C ASN A 61 -4.98 8.61 -0.95
N LEU A 62 -5.61 7.44 -0.74
CA LEU A 62 -5.27 6.21 -1.46
C LEU A 62 -5.55 6.35 -2.97
N ARG A 63 -6.71 6.91 -3.31
CA ARG A 63 -7.09 7.26 -4.69
C ARG A 63 -6.06 8.17 -5.35
N PHE A 64 -5.64 9.24 -4.66
CA PHE A 64 -4.60 10.15 -5.16
C PHE A 64 -3.31 9.39 -5.48
N HIS A 65 -2.83 8.56 -4.55
CA HIS A 65 -1.62 7.77 -4.76
C HIS A 65 -1.76 6.80 -5.94
N ALA A 66 -2.88 6.11 -6.08
CA ALA A 66 -3.17 5.25 -7.23
C ALA A 66 -2.98 5.99 -8.56
N THR A 67 -3.52 7.21 -8.70
CA THR A 67 -3.36 8.02 -9.92
C THR A 67 -1.92 8.45 -10.20
N LYS A 68 -1.08 8.56 -9.17
CA LYS A 68 0.33 8.96 -9.29
C LYS A 68 1.28 7.79 -9.52
N MET A 69 0.84 6.56 -9.27
CA MET A 69 1.69 5.37 -9.29
C MET A 69 2.44 5.22 -10.61
N LYS A 70 1.73 5.20 -11.75
CA LYS A 70 2.32 5.03 -13.09
C LYS A 70 3.48 6.00 -13.34
N GLY A 71 3.26 7.29 -13.11
CA GLY A 71 4.29 8.33 -13.31
C GLY A 71 5.38 8.35 -12.24
N THR A 72 5.23 7.59 -11.15
CA THR A 72 6.20 7.54 -10.05
C THR A 72 7.12 6.33 -10.15
N ILE A 73 6.61 5.17 -10.61
CA ILE A 73 7.39 3.92 -10.64
C ILE A 73 7.57 3.33 -12.05
N GLY A 74 6.90 3.90 -13.06
CA GLY A 74 6.88 3.34 -14.42
C GLY A 74 8.24 3.30 -15.12
N ASP A 75 9.16 4.20 -14.79
CA ASP A 75 10.53 4.17 -15.31
C ASP A 75 11.38 3.04 -14.69
N LEU A 76 11.03 2.58 -13.49
CA LEU A 76 11.76 1.53 -12.77
C LEU A 76 11.28 0.12 -13.13
N ILE A 77 9.97 -0.08 -13.25
CA ILE A 77 9.35 -1.41 -13.45
C ILE A 77 8.64 -1.54 -14.82
N GLY A 78 8.58 -0.47 -15.60
CA GLY A 78 7.85 -0.42 -16.86
C GLY A 78 6.43 0.15 -16.67
N GLU A 79 6.02 1.01 -17.60
CA GLU A 79 4.75 1.73 -17.50
C GLU A 79 3.52 0.83 -17.44
N GLY A 80 3.49 -0.25 -18.23
CA GLY A 80 2.36 -1.18 -18.26
C GLY A 80 2.19 -1.95 -16.94
N GLU A 81 3.31 -2.36 -16.33
CA GLU A 81 3.28 -3.02 -15.02
C GLU A 81 2.88 -2.03 -13.92
N ALA A 82 3.43 -0.81 -13.95
CA ALA A 82 3.04 0.24 -13.00
C ALA A 82 1.55 0.63 -13.12
N GLU A 83 1.00 0.65 -14.32
CA GLU A 83 -0.44 0.89 -14.56
C GLU A 83 -1.31 -0.25 -14.03
N ALA A 84 -0.88 -1.51 -14.17
CA ALA A 84 -1.59 -2.65 -13.60
C ALA A 84 -1.67 -2.55 -12.06
N TYR A 85 -0.58 -2.18 -11.39
CA TYR A 85 -0.61 -1.95 -9.94
C TYR A 85 -1.43 -0.71 -9.57
N ALA A 86 -1.38 0.35 -10.37
CA ALA A 86 -2.19 1.54 -10.15
C ALA A 86 -3.68 1.21 -10.13
N ASN A 87 -4.14 0.39 -11.08
CA ASN A 87 -5.52 -0.07 -11.16
C ASN A 87 -5.88 -0.95 -9.96
N ARG A 88 -5.00 -1.87 -9.54
CA ARG A 88 -5.24 -2.70 -8.34
C ARG A 88 -5.36 -1.87 -7.06
N VAL A 89 -4.57 -0.80 -6.91
CA VAL A 89 -4.72 0.14 -5.77
C VAL A 89 -6.01 0.94 -5.93
N MET A 90 -6.36 1.35 -7.14
CA MET A 90 -7.64 2.02 -7.41
C MET A 90 -8.83 1.13 -7.06
N ASP A 91 -8.77 -0.19 -7.26
CA ASP A 91 -9.88 -1.09 -6.90
C ASP A 91 -10.18 -1.15 -5.40
N VAL A 92 -9.23 -0.71 -4.56
CA VAL A 92 -9.34 -0.68 -3.10
C VAL A 92 -9.27 0.72 -2.53
N TRP A 93 -9.50 1.73 -3.37
CA TRP A 93 -9.48 3.12 -2.94
C TRP A 93 -10.50 3.42 -1.85
N GLU A 94 -11.62 2.69 -1.80
CA GLU A 94 -12.64 2.80 -0.76
C GLU A 94 -12.22 2.07 0.54
N ILE A 95 -10.96 2.23 0.96
CA ILE A 95 -10.36 1.51 2.10
C ILE A 95 -11.16 1.68 3.40
N GLU A 96 -11.84 2.82 3.58
CA GLU A 96 -12.67 3.10 4.75
C GLU A 96 -13.92 2.20 4.84
N GLN A 97 -14.36 1.58 3.74
CA GLN A 97 -15.46 0.59 3.76
C GLN A 97 -15.12 -0.62 4.62
N MET A 98 -13.83 -0.88 4.90
CA MET A 98 -13.42 -1.89 5.86
C MET A 98 -14.04 -1.68 7.24
N HIS A 99 -14.38 -0.44 7.65
CA HIS A 99 -15.10 -0.21 8.91
C HIS A 99 -16.41 -0.98 8.94
N ALA A 100 -17.19 -0.90 7.86
CA ALA A 100 -18.43 -1.66 7.71
C ALA A 100 -18.19 -3.16 7.55
N GLU A 101 -17.14 -3.59 6.82
CA GLU A 101 -16.79 -5.01 6.67
C GLU A 101 -16.44 -5.69 8.00
N LEU A 102 -15.95 -4.92 8.98
CA LEU A 102 -15.59 -5.41 10.31
C LEU A 102 -16.77 -5.38 11.30
N ILE A 103 -17.93 -4.83 10.92
CA ILE A 103 -19.14 -4.87 11.75
C ILE A 103 -19.79 -6.25 11.62
N GLY A 104 -20.01 -6.91 12.75
CA GLY A 104 -20.75 -8.17 12.81
C GLY A 104 -19.95 -9.43 12.46
N VAL A 105 -18.67 -9.30 12.10
CA VAL A 105 -17.75 -10.45 12.03
C VAL A 105 -17.31 -10.89 13.42
N SER A 106 -16.81 -12.12 13.54
CA SER A 106 -16.30 -12.62 14.82
C SER A 106 -15.05 -11.85 15.28
N PRO A 107 -14.74 -11.78 16.60
CA PRO A 107 -13.52 -11.14 17.08
C PRO A 107 -12.23 -11.68 16.44
N GLN A 108 -12.16 -13.00 16.21
CA GLN A 108 -11.01 -13.64 15.56
C GLN A 108 -10.88 -13.19 14.10
N GLU A 109 -11.97 -13.22 13.35
CA GLU A 109 -11.97 -12.80 11.95
C GLU A 109 -11.60 -11.32 11.80
N ARG A 110 -12.07 -10.48 12.73
CA ARG A 110 -11.68 -9.06 12.79
C ARG A 110 -10.18 -8.92 12.99
N GLU A 111 -9.59 -9.66 13.92
CA GLU A 111 -8.15 -9.65 14.18
C GLU A 111 -7.35 -10.10 12.96
N ASP A 112 -7.77 -11.19 12.31
CA ASP A 112 -7.10 -11.73 11.12
C ASP A 112 -7.10 -10.73 9.96
N LYS A 113 -8.23 -10.06 9.70
CA LYS A 113 -8.34 -9.02 8.66
C LYS A 113 -7.45 -7.82 8.94
N LEU A 114 -7.41 -7.35 10.19
CA LEU A 114 -6.56 -6.21 10.60
C LEU A 114 -5.08 -6.57 10.53
N LYS A 115 -4.71 -7.80 10.85
CA LYS A 115 -3.35 -8.29 10.72
C LYS A 115 -2.89 -8.31 9.26
N ILE A 116 -3.75 -8.74 8.32
CA ILE A 116 -3.43 -8.69 6.88
C ILE A 116 -3.18 -7.25 6.43
N LEU A 117 -3.97 -6.30 6.94
CA LEU A 117 -3.79 -4.88 6.64
C LEU A 117 -2.45 -4.35 7.17
N ASP A 118 -2.05 -4.73 8.39
CA ASP A 118 -0.73 -4.39 8.95
C ASP A 118 0.42 -5.02 8.13
N GLU A 119 0.27 -6.28 7.71
CA GLU A 119 1.27 -6.96 6.87
C GLU A 119 1.41 -6.27 5.51
N ALA A 120 0.30 -5.82 4.91
CA ALA A 120 0.32 -5.02 3.69
C ALA A 120 1.14 -3.74 3.87
N ALA A 121 0.85 -2.96 4.92
CA ALA A 121 1.64 -1.78 5.26
C ALA A 121 3.13 -2.09 5.43
N GLY A 122 3.45 -3.20 6.12
CA GLY A 122 4.81 -3.68 6.31
C GLY A 122 5.57 -3.89 5.01
N TYR A 123 4.93 -4.45 3.97
CA TYR A 123 5.57 -4.59 2.65
C TYR A 123 5.88 -3.24 2.00
N PHE A 124 4.93 -2.30 2.03
CA PHE A 124 5.16 -0.95 1.50
C PHE A 124 6.28 -0.21 2.27
N ARG A 125 6.31 -0.32 3.61
CA ARG A 125 7.44 0.15 4.43
C ARG A 125 8.75 -0.50 4.01
N GLY A 126 8.75 -1.80 3.77
CA GLY A 126 9.90 -2.57 3.33
C GLY A 126 10.46 -2.06 2.00
N VAL A 127 9.60 -1.79 1.01
CA VAL A 127 10.00 -1.20 -0.28
C VAL A 127 10.65 0.16 -0.05
N ALA A 128 10.00 1.03 0.72
CA ALA A 128 10.52 2.36 1.01
C ALA A 128 11.89 2.33 1.72
N ALA A 129 12.03 1.45 2.71
CA ALA A 129 13.29 1.28 3.44
C ALA A 129 14.41 0.76 2.53
N HIS A 130 14.12 -0.23 1.69
CA HIS A 130 15.09 -0.77 0.74
C HIS A 130 15.59 0.32 -0.22
N LEU A 131 14.68 1.08 -0.82
CA LEU A 131 15.01 2.17 -1.74
C LEU A 131 15.86 3.27 -1.06
N ARG A 132 15.61 3.59 0.21
CA ARG A 132 16.43 4.57 0.97
C ARG A 132 17.86 4.10 1.18
N VAL A 133 18.07 2.81 1.43
CA VAL A 133 19.42 2.24 1.62
C VAL A 133 20.22 2.27 0.32
N MET A 134 19.54 2.18 -0.83
CA MET A 134 20.16 2.24 -2.15
C MET A 134 20.37 3.68 -2.69
N SER A 135 19.95 4.71 -1.93
CA SER A 135 19.99 6.13 -2.35
C SER A 135 21.36 6.78 -2.17
#